data_AF-A0A662TEB3-F1
#
_entry.id   AF-A0A662TEB3-F1
#
_cell.length_a   1.000
_cell.length_b   1.000
_cell.length_c   1.000
_cell.angle_alpha   90.00
_cell.angle_beta   90.00
_cell.angle_gamma   90.00
#
_symmetry.space_group_name_H-M   'P 1'
#
loop_
_entity.id
_entity.type
_entity.pdbx_description
1 polymer ?
#
loop_
_entity_poly.entity_id
_entity_poly.type
_entity_poly.pdbx_seq_one_letter_code
_entity_poly.pdbx_strand_id
1 'polypeptide(L)' 'MEVKNIRFVVKRWDPKDGRFFESEYTVPVYRGMTVLDALIYIKENIDKTLAFRGSCRMGVCGTCGI' A
#
# COMPACT_ATOMS: atom_id res chain seq x y z
N MET A 1 11.76 18.60 -3.69
CA MET A 1 11.60 17.30 -4.36
C MET A 1 10.26 17.33 -5.10
N GLU A 2 10.21 16.92 -6.36
CA GLU A 2 8.96 16.89 -7.13
C GLU A 2 8.04 15.79 -6.55
N VAL A 3 6.83 16.17 -6.16
CA VAL A 3 5.80 15.26 -5.64
C VAL A 3 4.75 15.06 -6.72
N LYS A 4 4.39 13.81 -7.01
CA LYS A 4 3.35 13.45 -7.98
C LYS A 4 2.27 12.64 -7.30
N ASN A 5 1.01 12.91 -7.63
CA ASN A 5 -0.09 12.09 -7.17
C ASN A 5 -0.26 10.90 -8.11
N ILE A 6 -0.06 9.69 -7.58
CA ILE A 6 -0.24 8.43 -8.32
C ILE A 6 -1.44 7.68 -7.75
N ARG A 7 -2.22 7.09 -8.66
CA ARG A 7 -3.34 6.23 -8.32
C ARG A 7 -2.87 4.79 -8.07
N PHE A 8 -3.14 4.27 -6.89
CA PHE A 8 -2.92 2.89 -6.48
C PHE A 8 -4.26 2.15 -6.48
N VAL A 9 -4.34 1.03 -7.20
CA VAL A 9 -5.47 0.11 -7.15
C VAL A 9 -5.05 -1.10 -6.34
N VAL A 10 -5.71 -1.33 -5.20
CA VAL A 10 -5.35 -2.39 -4.25
C VAL A 10 -6.48 -3.40 -4.19
N LYS A 11 -6.18 -4.66 -4.50
CA LYS A 11 -7.10 -5.78 -4.33
C LYS A 11 -7.24 -6.11 -2.85
N ARG A 12 -8.47 -6.12 -2.36
CA ARG A 12 -8.82 -6.37 -0.95
C ARG A 12 -9.79 -7.52 -0.82
N TRP A 13 -9.78 -8.14 0.35
CA TRP A 13 -10.69 -9.21 0.73
C TRP A 13 -11.57 -8.74 1.88
N ASP A 14 -12.89 -8.88 1.76
CA ASP A 14 -13.82 -8.70 2.86
C ASP A 14 -14.20 -10.07 3.45
N PRO A 15 -13.76 -10.42 4.67
CA PRO A 15 -14.13 -11.69 5.30
C PRO A 15 -15.60 -11.76 5.72
N LYS A 16 -16.31 -10.62 5.84
CA LYS A 16 -17.75 -10.61 6.18
C LYS A 16 -18.60 -10.99 4.98
N ASP A 17 -18.27 -10.42 3.83
CA ASP A 17 -18.98 -10.66 2.57
C ASP A 17 -18.41 -11.86 1.77
N GLY A 18 -17.22 -12.36 2.15
CA GLY A 18 -16.56 -13.47 1.48
C GLY A 18 -16.17 -13.17 0.02
N ARG A 19 -15.78 -11.93 -0.28
CA ARG A 19 -15.49 -11.50 -1.66
C ARG A 19 -14.25 -10.62 -1.78
N PHE A 20 -13.68 -10.62 -2.98
CA PHE A 20 -12.67 -9.64 -3.38
C PHE A 20 -13.32 -8.37 -3.91
N PHE A 21 -12.68 -7.24 -3.64
CA PHE A 21 -13.02 -5.94 -4.21
C PHE A 21 -11.75 -5.11 -4.42
N GLU A 22 -11.84 -4.04 -5.20
CA GLU A 22 -10.73 -3.12 -5.42
C GLU A 22 -10.96 -1.83 -4.65
N SER A 23 -9.88 -1.26 -4.12
CA SER A 23 -9.88 0.07 -3.52
C SER A 23 -8.87 0.94 -4.24
N GLU A 24 -9.28 2.16 -4.59
CA GLU A 24 -8.42 3.15 -5.24
C GLU A 24 -7.94 4.19 -4.23
N TYR A 25 -6.64 4.46 -4.22
CA TYR A 25 -6.02 5.46 -3.35
C TYR A 25 -5.14 6.40 -4.18
N THR A 26 -5.23 7.70 -3.92
CA THR A 26 -4.29 8.67 -4.49
C THR A 26 -3.20 8.96 -3.48
N VAL A 27 -1.95 8.69 -3.84
CA VAL A 27 -0.79 8.82 -2.95
C VAL A 27 0.18 9.86 -3.52
N PRO A 28 0.61 10.85 -2.71
CA PRO A 28 1.68 11.75 -3.09
C PRO A 28 3.01 11.00 -3.01
N VAL A 29 3.60 10.70 -4.17
CA VAL A 29 4.88 9.99 -4.28
C VAL A 29 6.00 10.94 -4.65
N TYR A 30 7.22 10.58 -4.26
CA TYR A 30 8.44 11.29 -4.61
C TYR A 30 9.53 10.29 -5.05
N ARG A 31 10.56 10.78 -5.73
CA ARG A 31 11.68 9.94 -6.20
C ARG A 31 12.36 9.24 -5.02
N GLY A 32 12.47 7.92 -5.09
CA GLY A 32 13.07 7.08 -4.04
C GLY A 32 12.06 6.43 -3.08
N MET A 33 10.79 6.83 -3.14
CA MET A 33 9.72 6.16 -2.41
C MET A 33 9.44 4.77 -3.02
N THR A 34 9.35 3.74 -2.17
CA THR A 34 9.03 2.37 -2.59
C THR A 34 7.52 2.12 -2.60
N VAL A 35 7.09 1.02 -3.22
CA VAL A 35 5.68 0.57 -3.12
C VAL A 35 5.30 0.29 -1.66
N LEU A 36 6.23 -0.25 -0.86
CA LEU A 36 6.00 -0.48 0.57
C LEU A 36 5.74 0.85 1.31
N ASP A 37 6.49 1.91 1.00
CA ASP A 37 6.26 3.24 1.58
C ASP A 37 4.88 3.79 1.19
N ALA A 38 4.42 3.55 -0.04
CA ALA A 38 3.08 3.96 -0.48
C ALA A 38 1.97 3.20 0.28
N LEU A 39 2.13 1.89 0.48
CA LEU A 39 1.20 1.09 1.28
C LEU A 39 1.17 1.54 2.74
N ILE A 40 2.32 1.88 3.32
CA ILE A 40 2.42 2.46 4.67
C ILE A 40 1.70 3.82 4.71
N TYR A 41 1.95 4.70 3.74
CA TYR A 41 1.28 6.01 3.66
C TYR A 41 -0.24 5.86 3.61
N ILE A 42 -0.76 4.96 2.78
CA ILE A 42 -2.21 4.68 2.70
C ILE A 42 -2.72 4.23 4.07
N LYS A 43 -2.05 3.28 4.72
CA LYS A 43 -2.47 2.76 6.03
C LYS A 43 -2.48 3.83 7.12
N GLU A 44 -1.47 4.69 7.14
CA GLU A 44 -1.30 5.68 8.22
C GLU A 44 -2.20 6.91 8.03
N ASN A 45 -2.43 7.34 6.78
CA ASN A 45 -3.02 8.64 6.48
C ASN A 45 -4.39 8.58 5.80
N ILE A 46 -4.72 7.49 5.10
CA ILE A 46 -5.94 7.40 4.28
C ILE A 46 -6.90 6.34 4.83
N ASP A 47 -6.44 5.10 5.00
CA ASP A 47 -7.26 3.96 5.38
C ASP A 47 -6.52 2.98 6.30
N LYS A 48 -6.79 3.11 7.60
CA LYS A 48 -6.17 2.29 8.66
C LYS A 48 -6.53 0.80 8.59
N THR A 49 -7.60 0.45 7.85
CA THR A 49 -8.06 -0.93 7.69
C THR A 49 -7.25 -1.71 6.65
N LEU A 50 -6.40 -1.03 5.86
CA LEU A 50 -5.51 -1.70 4.92
C LEU A 50 -4.52 -2.61 5.65
N ALA A 51 -4.41 -3.87 5.21
CA ALA A 51 -3.56 -4.88 5.80
C ALA A 51 -2.61 -5.48 4.74
N PHE A 52 -1.32 -5.53 5.07
CA PHE A 52 -0.26 -6.13 4.27
C PHE A 52 0.88 -6.55 5.21
N ARG A 53 1.81 -7.39 4.73
CA ARG A 53 3.02 -7.76 5.47
C ARG A 53 4.22 -6.95 4.99
N GLY A 54 5.09 -6.55 5.90
CA GLY A 54 6.33 -5.86 5.61
C GLY A 54 7.18 -5.71 6.87
N SER A 55 8.50 -5.79 6.71
CA SER A 55 9.44 -5.74 7.83
C SER A 55 10.76 -5.06 7.47
N CYS A 56 11.68 -5.74 6.78
CA CYS A 56 13.08 -5.32 6.68
C CYS A 56 13.35 -4.02 5.90
N ARG A 57 12.41 -3.56 5.06
CA ARG A 57 12.54 -2.38 4.17
C ARG A 57 13.75 -2.37 3.21
N MET A 58 14.49 -3.46 3.10
CA MET A 58 15.74 -3.56 2.31
C MET A 58 15.82 -4.86 1.49
N GLY A 59 14.69 -5.50 1.22
CA GLY A 59 14.60 -6.64 0.30
C GLY A 59 15.14 -7.98 0.80
N VAL A 60 15.61 -8.11 2.04
CA VAL A 60 16.25 -9.34 2.54
C VAL A 60 15.28 -10.37 3.13
N CYS A 61 14.17 -9.94 3.74
CA CYS A 61 13.30 -10.86 4.51
C CYS A 61 12.16 -11.51 3.70
N GLY A 62 11.89 -11.06 2.47
CA GLY A 62 10.80 -11.59 1.63
C GLY A 62 9.36 -11.35 2.12
N THR A 63 9.15 -10.74 3.29
CA THR A 63 7.80 -10.62 3.91
C THR A 63 6.81 -9.73 3.15
N CYS A 64 7.30 -8.77 2.37
CA CYS A 64 6.49 -7.85 1.57
C CYS A 64 6.30 -8.33 0.11
N GLY A 65 6.38 -9.64 -0.12
CA GLY A 65 6.01 -10.24 -1.40
C GLY A 65 4.51 -10.07 -1.65
N ILE A 66 4.17 -9.49 -2.80
CA ILE A 66 2.82 -9.18 -3.27
C ILE A 66 2.71 -9.49 -4.76
#